data_AF-A0AAD8F9Q4-F1
#
_entry.id   AF-A0AAD8F9Q4-F1
#
_cell.length_a   1.000
_cell.length_b   1.000
_cell.length_c   1.000
_cell.angle_alpha   90.00
_cell.angle_beta   90.00
_cell.angle_gamma   90.00
#
_symmetry.space_group_name_H-M   'P 1'
#
loop_
_entity.id
_entity.type
_entity.pdbx_description
1 polymer ?
#
loop_
_entity_poly.entity_id
_entity_poly.type
_entity_poly.pdbx_seq_one_letter_code
_entity_poly.pdbx_strand_id
1 'polypeptide(L)'
;MRYLTVIPRILLLGSSSLALQSASKTRKQIPLLGSSSLALQSASKTRKQIPLLGSSSLALQSASKTRKQIPLLGSSSLALQSASKTRKQIPLLGSFSLALQSASKTRKQIPLLGSSSLALQSASKTRKQIPLLGSSSLALQSASKTRKQIPLLGSSSLALQSAFKTRKQIQLLGYSSLALQSAGKM
;
A
#
# COMPACT_ATOMS: atom_id res chain seq x y z
N MET A 1 21.33 6.46 26.42
CA MET A 1 19.86 6.62 26.41
C MET A 1 19.17 5.43 25.72
N ARG A 2 18.92 4.35 26.49
CA ARG A 2 18.19 3.14 26.04
C ARG A 2 16.69 3.40 26.14
N TYR A 3 16.03 3.72 25.03
CA TYR A 3 14.57 3.76 24.99
C TYR A 3 14.04 2.32 24.94
N LEU A 4 13.42 1.89 26.04
CA LEU A 4 12.73 0.61 26.20
C LEU A 4 11.74 0.38 25.05
N THR A 5 11.83 -0.79 24.43
CA THR A 5 11.01 -1.20 23.30
C THR A 5 9.72 -1.81 23.83
N VAL A 6 8.68 -1.01 24.05
CA VAL A 6 7.34 -1.57 24.31
C VAL A 6 6.84 -2.18 22.99
N ILE A 7 6.50 -3.47 23.00
CA ILE A 7 5.74 -4.13 21.93
C ILE A 7 4.27 -4.11 22.34
N PRO A 8 3.49 -3.06 22.05
CA PRO A 8 2.06 -3.13 22.26
C PRO A 8 1.48 -4.16 21.26
N ARG A 9 0.91 -5.23 21.81
CA ARG A 9 -0.04 -6.12 21.12
C ARG A 9 -1.44 -5.61 21.43
N ILE A 10 -2.16 -5.20 20.39
CA ILE A 10 -3.54 -4.73 20.51
C ILE A 10 -4.39 -5.62 19.62
N LEU A 11 -5.38 -6.30 20.20
CA LEU A 11 -6.28 -7.18 19.48
C LEU A 11 -7.69 -6.57 19.54
N LEU A 12 -8.24 -6.28 18.36
CA LEU A 12 -9.59 -5.75 18.20
C LEU A 12 -10.48 -6.87 17.60
N LEU A 13 -11.57 -7.21 18.27
CA LEU A 13 -12.59 -8.18 17.81
C LEU A 13 -13.93 -7.49 17.57
N GLY A 14 -14.71 -8.06 16.65
CA GLY A 14 -16.07 -7.62 16.36
C GLY A 14 -16.10 -6.23 15.76
N SER A 15 -17.11 -5.43 16.13
CA SER A 15 -17.26 -4.05 15.67
C SER A 15 -16.41 -3.11 16.51
N SER A 16 -15.29 -2.62 15.97
CA SER A 16 -14.30 -1.88 16.76
C SER A 16 -13.57 -0.78 16.00
N SER A 17 -13.21 0.30 16.68
CA SER A 17 -12.46 1.43 16.11
C SER A 17 -11.31 1.85 17.02
N LEU A 18 -10.16 2.22 16.42
CA LEU A 18 -8.98 2.63 17.18
C LEU A 18 -8.21 3.72 16.43
N ALA A 19 -7.86 4.78 17.15
CA ALA A 19 -6.94 5.82 16.68
C ALA A 19 -5.66 5.82 17.54
N LEU A 20 -4.48 5.78 16.93
CA LEU A 20 -3.21 5.92 17.66
C LEU A 20 -2.31 6.98 17.05
N GLN A 21 -1.82 7.87 17.91
CA GLN A 21 -0.74 8.80 17.61
C GLN A 21 0.61 8.22 18.09
N SER A 22 1.71 8.54 17.40
CA SER A 22 3.05 8.09 17.83
C SER A 22 4.17 8.98 17.31
N ALA A 23 5.15 9.26 18.17
CA ALA A 23 6.33 10.08 17.86
C ALA A 23 7.63 9.43 18.39
N SER A 24 7.99 8.20 17.97
CA SER A 24 9.29 7.53 18.30
C SER A 24 9.46 6.11 17.72
N LYS A 25 10.65 5.50 17.95
CA LYS A 25 11.02 4.12 17.58
C LYS A 25 10.06 3.10 18.20
N THR A 26 9.22 2.43 17.40
CA THR A 26 8.22 1.47 17.92
C THR A 26 8.07 0.22 17.06
N ARG A 27 7.74 -0.90 17.72
CA ARG A 27 7.28 -2.14 17.08
C ARG A 27 5.86 -2.45 17.54
N LYS A 28 4.88 -2.43 16.63
CA LYS A 28 3.46 -2.70 16.94
C LYS A 28 2.95 -3.95 16.21
N GLN A 29 2.14 -4.76 16.89
CA GLN A 29 1.34 -5.83 16.28
C GLN A 29 -0.13 -5.59 16.61
N ILE A 30 -0.95 -5.37 15.59
CA ILE A 30 -2.36 -4.97 15.76
C ILE A 30 -3.26 -5.85 14.88
N PRO A 31 -3.64 -7.07 15.31
CA PRO A 31 -4.70 -7.83 14.67
C PRO A 31 -6.06 -7.18 14.83
N LEU A 32 -6.79 -7.07 13.72
CA LEU A 32 -8.15 -6.57 13.63
C LEU A 32 -9.02 -7.65 12.97
N LEU A 33 -10.04 -8.13 13.70
CA LEU A 33 -10.94 -9.22 13.28
C LEU A 33 -12.38 -8.73 13.27
N GLY A 34 -13.12 -8.99 12.20
CA GLY A 34 -14.52 -8.57 12.05
C GLY A 34 -14.63 -7.18 11.42
N SER A 35 -15.60 -6.39 11.87
CA SER A 35 -15.88 -5.04 11.34
C SER A 35 -15.04 -3.98 12.05
N SER A 36 -13.92 -3.57 11.45
CA SER A 36 -12.89 -2.80 12.18
C SER A 36 -12.39 -1.56 11.45
N SER A 37 -12.04 -0.52 12.21
CA SER A 37 -11.43 0.71 11.69
C SER A 37 -10.18 1.10 12.46
N LEU A 38 -9.08 1.40 11.77
CA LEU A 38 -7.82 1.79 12.37
C LEU A 38 -7.24 3.06 11.73
N ALA A 39 -7.08 4.11 12.54
CA ALA A 39 -6.31 5.29 12.18
C ALA A 39 -4.96 5.29 12.90
N LEU A 40 -3.85 5.47 12.17
CA LEU A 40 -2.51 5.56 12.75
C LEU A 40 -1.74 6.75 12.20
N GLN A 41 -1.34 7.64 13.10
CA GLN A 41 -0.38 8.71 12.83
C GLN A 41 1.00 8.33 13.36
N SER A 42 2.09 8.63 12.64
CA SER A 42 3.45 8.29 13.06
C SER A 42 4.52 9.27 12.60
N ALA A 43 5.46 9.63 13.49
CA ALA A 43 6.72 10.31 13.18
C ALA A 43 7.93 9.52 13.74
N SER A 44 8.85 9.09 12.85
CA SER A 44 10.10 8.33 13.05
C SER A 44 10.03 6.77 13.07
N LYS A 45 11.20 6.11 13.14
CA LYS A 45 11.49 4.71 12.77
C LYS A 45 10.50 3.66 13.32
N THR A 46 9.56 3.16 12.50
CA THR A 46 8.56 2.17 12.96
C THR A 46 8.57 0.85 12.20
N ARG A 47 8.31 -0.25 12.91
CA ARG A 47 7.93 -1.55 12.33
C ARG A 47 6.52 -1.91 12.76
N LYS A 48 5.62 -2.13 11.80
CA LYS A 48 4.22 -2.49 12.08
C LYS A 48 3.83 -3.78 11.36
N GLN A 49 3.10 -4.63 12.07
CA GLN A 49 2.38 -5.78 11.51
C GLN A 49 0.91 -5.65 11.87
N ILE A 50 0.05 -5.54 10.85
CA ILE A 50 -1.36 -5.21 11.03
C ILE A 50 -2.18 -6.15 10.14
N PRO A 51 -2.48 -7.38 10.60
CA PRO A 51 -3.42 -8.24 9.89
C PRO A 51 -4.84 -7.75 10.08
N LEU A 52 -5.56 -7.55 8.97
CA LEU A 52 -7.00 -7.27 8.97
C LEU A 52 -7.74 -8.48 8.36
N LEU A 53 -8.75 -8.98 9.07
CA LEU A 53 -9.62 -10.08 8.63
C LEU A 53 -11.09 -9.65 8.76
N GLY A 54 -11.86 -9.81 7.68
CA GLY A 54 -13.26 -9.38 7.62
C GLY A 54 -13.41 -8.02 6.95
N SER A 55 -14.37 -7.22 7.42
CA SER A 55 -14.67 -5.89 6.89
C SER A 55 -13.83 -4.81 7.58
N SER A 56 -12.84 -4.24 6.91
CA SER A 56 -11.84 -3.40 7.58
C SER A 56 -11.49 -2.11 6.83
N SER A 57 -11.27 -1.03 7.59
CA SER A 57 -10.76 0.23 7.07
C SER A 57 -9.49 0.62 7.81
N LEU A 58 -8.45 1.02 7.08
CA LEU A 58 -7.19 1.43 7.70
C LEU A 58 -6.57 2.64 7.01
N ALA A 59 -6.38 3.69 7.81
CA ALA A 59 -5.74 4.93 7.41
C ALA A 59 -4.39 5.05 8.13
N LEU A 60 -3.28 5.06 7.39
CA LEU A 60 -1.94 5.32 7.96
C LEU A 60 -1.31 6.58 7.38
N GLN A 61 -0.98 7.51 8.27
CA GLN A 61 -0.07 8.62 7.99
C GLN A 61 1.32 8.29 8.54
N SER A 62 2.40 8.67 7.86
CA SER A 62 3.77 8.39 8.32
C SER A 62 4.81 9.38 7.83
N ALA A 63 5.72 9.81 8.73
CA ALA A 63 6.91 10.59 8.42
C ALA A 63 8.21 9.91 8.94
N SER A 64 9.06 9.46 8.02
CA SER A 64 10.42 8.86 8.15
C SER A 64 10.55 7.36 8.53
N LYS A 65 11.37 6.62 7.74
CA LYS A 65 11.90 5.25 7.92
C LYS A 65 10.89 4.22 8.48
N THR A 66 9.98 3.70 7.65
CA THR A 66 8.98 2.72 8.09
C THR A 66 9.06 1.38 7.36
N ARG A 67 8.86 0.28 8.09
CA ARG A 67 8.58 -1.06 7.54
C ARG A 67 7.18 -1.51 7.97
N LYS A 68 6.33 -1.80 7.01
CA LYS A 68 4.94 -2.22 7.25
C LYS A 68 4.65 -3.55 6.55
N GLN A 69 3.98 -4.44 7.27
CA GLN A 69 3.38 -5.65 6.74
C GLN A 69 1.90 -5.63 7.10
N ILE A 70 1.04 -5.56 6.09
CA ILE A 70 -0.40 -5.35 6.25
C ILE A 70 -1.12 -6.40 5.39
N PRO A 71 -1.26 -7.65 5.87
CA PRO A 71 -2.08 -8.63 5.19
C PRO A 71 -3.55 -8.31 5.41
N LEU A 72 -4.33 -8.29 4.34
CA LEU A 72 -5.77 -8.09 4.36
C LEU A 72 -6.47 -9.29 3.75
N LEU A 73 -7.53 -9.76 4.41
CA LEU A 73 -8.38 -10.83 3.90
C LEU A 73 -9.86 -10.47 4.15
N GLY A 74 -10.66 -10.54 3.10
CA GLY A 74 -12.08 -10.15 3.12
C GLY A 74 -12.31 -8.85 2.36
N SER A 75 -13.07 -7.94 2.97
CA SER A 75 -13.45 -6.66 2.37
C SER A 75 -12.69 -5.52 3.04
N SER A 76 -11.78 -4.85 2.33
CA SER A 76 -10.90 -3.87 2.96
C SER A 76 -10.69 -2.57 2.19
N SER A 77 -10.61 -1.45 2.91
CA SER A 77 -10.17 -0.16 2.39
C SER A 77 -8.89 0.30 3.06
N LEU A 78 -7.86 0.63 2.28
CA LEU A 78 -6.59 1.14 2.77
C LEU A 78 -6.25 2.51 2.21
N ALA A 79 -6.08 3.48 3.09
CA ALA A 79 -5.50 4.78 2.77
C ALA A 79 -4.11 4.90 3.41
N LEU A 80 -3.09 5.18 2.60
CA LEU A 80 -1.71 5.20 3.07
C LEU A 80 -0.97 6.42 2.55
N GLN A 81 -0.68 7.36 3.45
CA GLN A 81 0.18 8.52 3.19
C GLN A 81 1.60 8.25 3.73
N SER A 82 2.64 8.74 3.05
CA SER A 82 4.02 8.49 3.49
C SER A 82 5.02 9.55 3.03
N ALA A 83 5.90 10.00 3.93
CA ALA A 83 7.07 10.84 3.63
C ALA A 83 8.40 10.19 4.13
N SER A 84 9.31 9.92 3.19
CA SER A 84 10.71 9.42 3.31
C SER A 84 10.96 7.96 3.76
N LYS A 85 11.63 7.17 2.89
CA LYS A 85 12.20 5.83 3.11
C LYS A 85 11.20 4.81 3.67
N THR A 86 10.36 4.22 2.81
CA THR A 86 9.36 3.23 3.25
C THR A 86 9.50 1.89 2.53
N ARG A 87 9.29 0.79 3.28
CA ARG A 87 9.12 -0.57 2.76
C ARG A 87 7.75 -1.08 3.18
N LYS A 88 6.94 -1.45 2.20
CA LYS A 88 5.57 -1.95 2.43
C LYS A 88 5.38 -3.28 1.73
N GLN A 89 4.83 -4.25 2.46
CA GLN A 89 4.31 -5.51 1.94
C GLN A 89 2.84 -5.57 2.31
N ILE A 90 1.97 -5.61 1.30
CA ILE A 90 0.53 -5.49 1.48
C ILE A 90 -0.15 -6.57 0.61
N PRO A 91 -0.22 -7.82 1.08
CA PRO A 91 -0.99 -8.85 0.39
C PRO A 91 -2.48 -8.65 0.67
N LEU A 92 -3.28 -8.62 -0.39
CA LEU A 92 -4.72 -8.44 -0.32
C LEU A 92 -5.42 -9.65 -0.96
N LEU A 93 -6.38 -10.23 -0.25
CA LEU A 93 -7.22 -11.33 -0.70
C LEU A 93 -8.70 -10.97 -0.50
N GLY A 94 -9.49 -11.00 -1.57
CA GLY A 94 -10.93 -10.69 -1.54
C GLY A 94 -11.26 -9.39 -2.30
N SER A 95 -12.03 -8.51 -1.68
CA SER A 95 -12.52 -7.27 -2.28
C SER A 95 -11.86 -6.06 -1.63
N PHE A 96 -11.15 -5.22 -2.39
CA PHE A 96 -10.39 -4.14 -1.77
C PHE A 96 -10.18 -2.90 -2.62
N SER A 97 -10.05 -1.79 -1.90
CA SER A 97 -9.63 -0.50 -2.42
C SER A 97 -8.38 -0.04 -1.69
N LEU A 98 -7.34 0.38 -2.42
CA LEU A 98 -6.12 0.90 -1.81
C LEU A 98 -5.64 2.16 -2.52
N ALA A 99 -5.56 3.23 -1.73
CA ALA A 99 -5.01 4.52 -2.11
C ALA A 99 -3.66 4.72 -1.42
N LEU A 100 -2.63 5.04 -2.21
CA LEU A 100 -1.26 5.15 -1.72
C LEU A 100 -0.58 6.41 -2.23
N GLN A 101 -0.43 7.39 -1.36
CA GLN A 101 0.38 8.57 -1.62
C GLN A 101 1.79 8.37 -1.07
N SER A 102 2.81 8.84 -1.79
CA SER A 102 4.20 8.70 -1.33
C SER A 102 5.14 9.79 -1.81
N ALA A 103 6.01 10.27 -0.91
CA ALA A 103 7.12 11.18 -1.21
C ALA A 103 8.48 10.63 -0.70
N SER A 104 9.40 10.34 -1.65
CA SER A 104 10.80 9.89 -1.51
C SER A 104 11.15 8.45 -1.04
N LYS A 105 11.87 7.72 -1.92
CA LYS A 105 12.47 6.38 -1.73
C LYS A 105 11.50 5.33 -1.15
N THR A 106 10.67 4.73 -2.01
CA THR A 106 9.74 3.68 -1.58
C THR A 106 9.93 2.35 -2.30
N ARG A 107 9.79 1.25 -1.55
CA ARG A 107 9.70 -0.11 -2.08
C ARG A 107 8.38 -0.72 -1.64
N LYS A 108 7.59 -1.17 -2.62
CA LYS A 108 6.24 -1.68 -2.41
C LYS A 108 6.10 -3.03 -3.09
N GLN A 109 5.59 -4.01 -2.36
CA GLN A 109 5.13 -5.29 -2.89
C GLN A 109 3.66 -5.44 -2.50
N ILE A 110 2.79 -5.49 -3.50
CA ILE A 110 1.33 -5.43 -3.32
C ILE A 110 0.72 -6.52 -4.20
N PRO A 111 0.72 -7.80 -3.75
CA PRO A 111 0.01 -8.87 -4.44
C PRO A 111 -1.47 -8.80 -4.10
N LEU A 112 -2.28 -8.84 -5.15
CA LEU A 112 -3.71 -8.62 -5.14
C LEU A 112 -4.41 -9.82 -5.76
N LEU A 113 -5.31 -10.46 -5.02
CA LEU A 113 -6.11 -11.58 -5.51
C LEU A 113 -7.60 -11.36 -5.20
N GLY A 114 -8.42 -11.38 -6.25
CA GLY A 114 -9.86 -11.10 -6.17
C GLY A 114 -10.23 -9.79 -6.88
N SER A 115 -11.18 -9.05 -6.30
CA SER A 115 -11.70 -7.80 -6.86
C SER A 115 -10.99 -6.59 -6.28
N SER A 116 -10.38 -5.78 -7.13
CA SER A 116 -9.37 -4.83 -6.68
C SER A 116 -9.37 -3.48 -7.37
N SER A 117 -9.18 -2.42 -6.59
CA SER A 117 -8.86 -1.08 -7.10
C SER A 117 -7.63 -0.51 -6.41
N LEU A 118 -6.63 -0.12 -7.21
CA LEU A 118 -5.41 0.52 -6.75
C LEU A 118 -5.21 1.90 -7.37
N ALA A 119 -5.08 2.91 -6.52
CA ALA A 119 -4.61 4.23 -6.91
C ALA A 119 -3.28 4.53 -6.21
N LEU A 120 -2.18 4.64 -6.97
CA LEU A 120 -0.87 5.00 -6.40
C LEU A 120 -0.31 6.29 -7.00
N GLN A 121 -0.19 7.30 -6.16
CA GLN A 121 0.53 8.54 -6.46
C GLN A 121 1.95 8.48 -5.90
N SER A 122 2.93 8.95 -6.67
CA SER A 122 4.33 8.90 -6.27
C SER A 122 5.17 10.10 -6.72
N ALA A 123 5.92 10.68 -5.77
CA ALA A 123 6.97 11.66 -6.00
C ALA A 123 8.36 11.08 -5.62
N SER A 124 9.29 11.02 -6.58
CA SER A 124 10.68 10.48 -6.50
C SER A 124 10.86 8.94 -6.63
N LYS A 125 12.08 8.44 -6.38
CA LYS A 125 12.58 7.05 -6.61
C LYS A 125 11.66 5.98 -6.01
N THR A 126 10.95 5.22 -6.85
CA THR A 126 10.10 4.11 -6.39
C THR A 126 10.37 2.79 -7.12
N ARG A 127 10.32 1.68 -6.37
CA ARG A 127 10.24 0.31 -6.92
C ARG A 127 8.92 -0.30 -6.49
N LYS A 128 8.12 -0.71 -7.47
CA LYS A 128 6.81 -1.33 -7.25
C LYS A 128 6.78 -2.70 -7.91
N GLN A 129 6.29 -3.70 -7.18
CA GLN A 129 5.93 -5.02 -7.69
C GLN A 129 4.47 -5.26 -7.32
N ILE A 130 3.61 -5.37 -8.33
CA ILE A 130 2.16 -5.38 -8.13
C ILE A 130 1.56 -6.49 -9.00
N PRO A 131 1.56 -7.75 -8.53
CA PRO A 131 0.78 -8.82 -9.13
C PRO A 131 -0.71 -8.59 -8.89
N LEU A 132 -1.51 -8.55 -9.95
CA LEU A 132 -2.97 -8.54 -9.88
C LEU A 132 -3.53 -9.82 -10.49
N LEU A 133 -4.43 -10.48 -9.77
CA LEU A 133 -5.08 -11.71 -10.18
C LEU A 133 -6.59 -11.60 -9.91
N GLY A 134 -7.41 -11.77 -10.95
CA GLY A 134 -8.86 -11.56 -10.90
C GLY A 134 -9.27 -10.21 -11.52
N SER A 135 -10.36 -9.62 -11.02
CA SER A 135 -10.89 -8.36 -11.52
C SER A 135 -10.14 -7.18 -10.90
N SER A 136 -9.40 -6.42 -11.70
CA SER A 136 -8.49 -5.40 -11.18
C SER A 136 -8.48 -4.09 -11.94
N SER A 137 -8.42 -2.98 -11.21
CA SER A 137 -8.17 -1.65 -11.76
C SER A 137 -6.95 -1.03 -11.09
N LEU A 138 -6.06 -0.47 -11.90
CA LEU A 138 -4.81 0.12 -11.43
C LEU A 138 -4.54 1.47 -12.10
N ALA A 139 -4.61 2.53 -11.30
CA ALA A 139 -4.17 3.88 -11.69
C ALA A 139 -2.83 4.22 -11.02
N LEU A 140 -1.81 4.52 -11.82
CA LEU A 140 -0.52 5.02 -11.31
C LEU A 140 -0.16 6.37 -11.89
N GLN A 141 0.04 7.33 -10.99
CA GLN A 141 0.63 8.62 -11.31
C GLN A 141 2.06 8.70 -10.74
N SER A 142 3.01 9.14 -11.55
CA SER A 142 4.42 9.20 -11.17
C SER A 142 5.15 10.43 -11.71
N ALA A 143 5.90 11.11 -10.83
CA ALA A 143 6.63 12.34 -11.14
C ALA A 143 8.18 12.21 -11.12
N SER A 144 8.79 11.03 -11.32
CA SER A 144 10.26 10.86 -11.39
C SER A 144 10.71 9.43 -11.79
N LYS A 145 11.97 9.04 -11.50
CA LYS A 145 12.58 7.71 -11.69
C LYS A 145 11.78 6.59 -11.01
N THR A 146 11.09 5.76 -11.79
CA THR A 146 10.33 4.62 -11.25
C THR A 146 10.65 3.30 -11.97
N ARG A 147 10.71 2.20 -11.21
CA ARG A 147 10.75 0.81 -11.73
C ARG A 147 9.48 0.09 -11.30
N LYS A 148 8.71 -0.40 -12.28
CA LYS A 148 7.43 -1.07 -12.06
C LYS A 148 7.47 -2.46 -12.69
N GLN A 149 7.00 -3.47 -11.96
CA GLN A 149 6.71 -4.80 -12.46
C GLN A 149 5.27 -5.14 -12.11
N ILE A 150 4.44 -5.35 -13.12
CA ILE A 150 2.98 -5.47 -12.99
C ILE A 150 2.50 -6.63 -13.86
N PRO A 151 2.50 -7.87 -13.33
CA PRO A 151 1.78 -8.97 -13.96
C PRO A 151 0.29 -8.85 -13.63
N LEU A 152 -0.54 -8.93 -14.66
CA LEU A 152 -1.99 -8.84 -14.63
C LEU A 152 -2.56 -10.14 -15.20
N LEU A 153 -3.41 -10.82 -14.44
CA LEU A 153 -4.08 -12.04 -14.87
C LEU A 153 -5.58 -11.95 -14.58
N GLY A 154 -6.42 -12.18 -15.59
CA GLY A 154 -7.87 -11.99 -15.54
C GLY A 154 -8.31 -10.64 -16.12
N SER A 155 -9.48 -10.18 -15.71
CA SER A 155 -10.07 -8.91 -16.20
C SER A 155 -9.38 -7.72 -15.56
N SER A 156 -8.61 -6.95 -16.34
CA SER A 156 -7.77 -5.87 -15.79
C SER A 156 -7.84 -4.55 -16.57
N SER A 157 -7.80 -3.44 -15.85
CA SER A 157 -7.64 -2.10 -16.43
C SER A 157 -6.44 -1.40 -15.80
N LEU A 158 -5.59 -0.83 -16.65
CA LEU A 158 -4.35 -0.19 -16.21
C LEU A 158 -4.17 1.18 -16.87
N ALA A 159 -4.18 2.23 -16.04
CA ALA A 159 -3.89 3.60 -16.43
C ALA A 159 -2.57 4.06 -15.82
N LEU A 160 -1.60 4.45 -16.67
CA LEU A 160 -0.32 5.00 -16.23
C LEU A 160 -0.08 6.39 -16.77
N GLN A 161 0.12 7.34 -15.85
CA GLN A 161 0.61 8.68 -16.16
C GLN A 161 2.02 8.88 -15.61
N SER A 162 2.93 9.36 -16.45
CA SER A 162 4.33 9.61 -16.07
C SER A 162 4.93 10.86 -16.71
N ALA A 163 5.66 11.65 -15.91
CA ALA A 163 6.32 12.88 -16.37
C ALA A 163 7.85 12.73 -16.63
N PHE A 164 8.45 11.55 -16.38
CA PHE A 164 9.92 11.34 -16.43
C PHE A 164 10.32 9.86 -16.67
N LYS A 165 11.65 9.59 -16.74
CA LYS A 165 12.31 8.27 -16.91
C LYS A 165 11.65 7.17 -16.07
N THR A 166 10.96 6.24 -16.73
CA THR A 166 10.24 5.14 -16.08
C THR A 166 10.55 3.83 -16.78
N ARG A 167 11.04 2.83 -16.04
CA ARG A 167 11.16 1.45 -16.55
C ARG A 167 9.95 0.64 -16.11
N LYS A 168 9.21 0.11 -17.08
CA LYS A 168 8.00 -0.67 -16.87
C LYS A 168 8.23 -2.08 -17.43
N GLN A 169 7.76 -3.08 -16.69
CA GLN A 169 7.54 -4.42 -17.19
C GLN A 169 6.10 -4.76 -16.84
N ILE A 170 5.26 -4.89 -17.86
CA ILE A 170 3.83 -5.18 -17.74
C ILE A 170 3.60 -6.47 -18.52
N GLN A 171 2.95 -7.43 -17.88
CA GLN A 171 2.51 -8.67 -18.51
C GLN A 171 1.01 -8.74 -18.31
N LEU A 172 0.25 -8.94 -19.38
CA LEU A 172 -1.20 -9.00 -19.37
C LEU A 172 -1.61 -10.37 -19.89
N LEU A 173 -2.46 -11.07 -19.14
CA LEU A 173 -3.05 -12.34 -19.55
C LEU A 173 -4.55 -12.33 -19.22
N GLY A 174 -5.40 -12.50 -20.23
CA GLY A 174 -6.86 -12.33 -20.11
C GLY A 174 -7.34 -10.99 -20.66
N TYR A 175 -8.61 -10.65 -20.39
CA TYR A 175 -9.22 -9.42 -20.88
C TYR A 175 -8.59 -8.20 -20.21
N SER A 176 -7.96 -7.34 -21.01
CA SER A 176 -7.25 -6.22 -20.43
C SER A 176 -7.30 -4.93 -21.26
N SER A 177 -7.34 -3.80 -20.56
CA SER A 177 -7.26 -2.47 -21.15
C SER A 177 -6.07 -1.69 -20.59
N LEU A 178 -5.36 -1.00 -21.47
CA LEU A 178 -4.12 -0.29 -21.15
C LEU A 178 -4.19 1.15 -21.67
N ALA A 179 -4.08 2.13 -20.77
CA ALA A 179 -3.95 3.54 -21.10
C ALA A 179 -2.59 4.07 -20.59
N LEU A 180 -1.76 4.57 -21.50
CA LEU A 180 -0.46 5.13 -21.19
C LEU A 180 -0.38 6.59 -21.63
N GLN A 181 -0.09 7.49 -20.68
CA GLN A 181 0.18 8.89 -20.97
C GLN A 181 1.58 9.26 -20.44
N SER A 182 2.44 9.78 -21.31
CA SER A 182 3.75 10.32 -20.92
C SER A 182 3.91 11.76 -21.37
N ALA A 183 4.25 12.65 -20.44
CA ALA A 183 4.70 14.00 -20.73
C ALA A 183 6.22 14.02 -20.54
N GLY A 184 6.99 14.03 -21.62
CA GLY A 184 8.44 14.11 -21.58
C GLY A 184 9.00 14.09 -22.99
N LYS A 185 9.36 15.26 -23.52
CA LYS A 185 10.18 15.37 -24.73
C LYS A 185 11.53 14.66 -24.50
N MET A 186 12.01 14.02 -25.57
CA MET A 186 13.34 13.39 -25.67
C MET A 186 14.45 14.40 -25.36
#